data_AF-A0A536Z2Z7-F1
#
_entry.id   AF-A0A536Z2Z7-F1
#
_cell.length_a   1.000
_cell.length_b   1.000
_cell.length_c   1.000
_cell.angle_alpha   90.00
_cell.angle_beta   90.00
_cell.angle_gamma   90.00
#
_symmetry.space_group_name_H-M   'P 1'
#
loop_
_entity.id
_entity.type
_entity.pdbx_description
1 polymer ?
#
loop_
_entity_poly.entity_id
_entity_poly.type
_entity_poly.pdbx_seq_one_letter_code
_entity_poly.pdbx_strand_id
1 'polypeptide(L)'
;MSRVDAHHHVWTLSRGDYGWLEPTAALAPIYRDFTLAELRPLLAAAGIDATLLVQAAPTLAETRFLLDIARESGGLVRGVVGWADLGAADAVETLGALARDP
;
A
#
# COMPACT_ATOMS: atom_id res chain seq x y z
N MET A 1 24.99 -2.17 -0.70
CA MET A 1 23.78 -2.81 -1.24
C MET A 1 22.59 -2.08 -0.68
N SER A 2 21.55 -1.81 -1.49
CA SER A 2 20.32 -1.22 -0.98
C SER A 2 19.48 -2.31 -0.29
N ARG A 3 18.96 -2.03 0.91
CA ARG A 3 18.06 -2.91 1.64
C ARG A 3 16.63 -2.42 1.50
N VAL A 4 15.74 -3.31 1.08
CA VAL A 4 14.34 -2.99 0.79
C VAL A 4 13.43 -3.78 1.72
N ASP A 5 12.47 -3.11 2.36
CA ASP A 5 11.31 -3.79 2.95
C ASP A 5 10.34 -4.14 1.82
N ALA A 6 10.18 -5.43 1.56
CA ALA A 6 9.42 -5.89 0.39
C ALA A 6 7.93 -6.09 0.67
N HIS A 7 7.50 -6.04 1.95
CA HIS A 7 6.11 -6.33 2.30
C HIS A 7 5.67 -5.61 3.57
N HIS A 8 4.85 -4.59 3.39
CA HIS A 8 3.95 -4.09 4.43
C HIS A 8 2.77 -3.34 3.82
N HIS A 9 1.89 -2.88 4.70
CA HIS A 9 0.67 -2.17 4.37
C HIS A 9 0.67 -0.80 5.05
N VAL A 10 0.02 0.16 4.39
CA VAL A 10 -0.40 1.43 4.98
C VAL A 10 -1.88 1.57 4.67
N TRP A 11 -2.65 2.15 5.58
CA TRP A 11 -4.08 2.32 5.39
C TRP A 11 -4.63 3.48 6.20
N THR A 12 -5.79 3.95 5.77
CA THR A 12 -6.60 4.96 6.47
C THR A 12 -8.00 4.43 6.64
N LEU A 13 -8.50 4.34 7.88
CA LEU A 13 -9.82 3.76 8.20
C LEU A 13 -10.97 4.46 7.44
N SER A 14 -10.80 5.74 7.10
CA SER A 14 -11.80 6.52 6.35
C SER A 14 -12.06 6.00 4.93
N ARG A 15 -11.17 5.17 4.36
CA ARG A 15 -11.41 4.50 3.07
C ARG A 15 -12.57 3.50 3.14
N GLY A 16 -12.79 2.88 4.29
CA GLY A 16 -13.96 2.04 4.56
C GLY A 16 -14.08 0.76 3.73
N ASP A 17 -13.07 0.40 2.93
CA ASP A 17 -13.09 -0.76 2.02
C ASP A 17 -12.28 -1.96 2.54
N TYR A 18 -11.80 -1.91 3.78
CA TYR A 18 -11.10 -3.02 4.44
C TYR A 18 -12.10 -4.00 5.07
N GLY A 19 -12.69 -4.88 4.26
CA GLY A 19 -13.69 -5.85 4.73
C GLY A 19 -13.21 -6.84 5.82
N TRP A 20 -11.90 -6.95 6.04
CA TRP A 20 -11.30 -7.77 7.10
C TRP A 20 -11.04 -7.00 8.41
N LEU A 21 -11.08 -5.66 8.37
CA LEU A 21 -10.71 -4.80 9.49
C LEU A 21 -11.96 -4.32 10.21
N GLU A 22 -12.41 -5.11 11.20
CA GLU A 22 -13.58 -4.80 12.02
C GLU A 22 -13.18 -4.30 13.42
N PRO A 23 -14.01 -3.48 14.08
CA PRO A 23 -13.75 -2.95 15.43
C PRO A 23 -13.97 -4.02 16.52
N THR A 24 -13.17 -5.10 16.47
CA THR A 24 -13.19 -6.21 17.42
C THR A 24 -12.03 -6.12 18.40
N ALA A 25 -12.14 -6.77 19.55
CA ALA A 25 -11.04 -6.82 20.54
C ALA A 25 -9.75 -7.44 19.95
N ALA A 26 -9.88 -8.41 19.04
CA ALA A 26 -8.75 -9.07 18.39
C ALA A 26 -7.99 -8.13 17.44
N LEU A 27 -8.70 -7.22 16.77
CA LEU A 27 -8.14 -6.28 15.79
C LEU A 27 -7.85 -4.90 16.38
N ALA A 28 -8.20 -4.66 17.66
CA ALA A 28 -8.00 -3.38 18.34
C ALA A 28 -6.58 -2.79 18.18
N PRO A 29 -5.48 -3.56 18.22
CA PRO A 29 -4.13 -3.00 18.03
C PRO A 29 -3.89 -2.39 16.64
N ILE A 30 -4.63 -2.85 15.63
CA ILE A 30 -4.47 -2.44 14.23
C ILE A 30 -5.68 -1.66 13.68
N TYR A 31 -6.73 -1.48 14.48
CA TYR A 31 -7.91 -0.68 14.13
C TYR A 31 -7.63 0.83 14.30
N ARG A 32 -6.68 1.34 13.51
CA ARG A 32 -6.23 2.75 13.44
C ARG A 32 -5.59 2.99 12.09
N ASP A 33 -5.29 4.24 11.76
CA ASP A 33 -4.49 4.56 10.58
C ASP A 33 -3.03 4.13 10.75
N PHE A 34 -2.42 3.66 9.65
CA PHE A 34 -0.98 3.43 9.54
C PHE A 34 -0.48 4.15 8.29
N THR A 35 0.44 5.11 8.48
CA THR A 35 0.86 6.03 7.42
C THR A 35 2.35 5.90 7.10
N LEU A 36 2.75 6.37 5.91
CA LEU A 36 4.16 6.41 5.52
C LEU A 36 4.99 7.31 6.47
N ALA A 37 4.39 8.34 7.06
CA ALA A 37 5.04 9.23 8.01
C ALA A 37 5.44 8.50 9.31
N GLU A 38 4.60 7.60 9.80
CA GLU A 38 4.90 6.77 10.97
C GLU A 38 5.94 5.68 10.67
N LEU A 39 5.92 5.15 9.45
CA LEU A 39 6.82 4.10 9.00
C LEU A 39 8.26 4.61 8.77
N ARG A 40 8.43 5.82 8.21
CA ARG A 40 9.74 6.38 7.85
C ARG A 40 10.81 6.31 8.97
N PRO A 41 10.54 6.69 10.23
CA PRO A 41 11.53 6.55 11.30
C PRO A 41 11.87 5.08 11.64
N LEU A 42 10.93 4.15 11.48
CA LEU A 42 11.15 2.72 11.72
C LEU A 42 12.09 2.11 10.67
N LEU A 43 11.88 2.46 9.39
CA LEU A 43 12.76 2.04 8.29
C LEU A 43 14.19 2.55 8.50
N ALA A 44 14.35 3.82 8.90
CA ALA A 44 15.65 4.41 9.19
C ALA A 44 16.37 3.69 10.34
N ALA A 45 15.66 3.42 11.45
CA ALA A 45 16.21 2.69 12.59
C ALA A 45 16.61 1.24 12.22
N ALA A 46 15.87 0.62 11.31
CA ALA A 46 16.16 -0.73 10.82
C ALA A 46 17.27 -0.78 9.76
N GLY A 47 17.74 0.36 9.25
CA GLY A 47 18.70 0.41 8.14
C GLY A 47 18.11 -0.07 6.82
N ILE A 48 16.87 0.31 6.54
CA ILE A 48 16.14 0.02 5.29
C ILE A 48 16.11 1.29 4.45
N ASP A 49 16.55 1.18 3.20
CA ASP A 49 16.74 2.33 2.29
C ASP A 49 15.48 2.64 1.47
N ALA A 50 14.61 1.65 1.26
CA ALA A 50 13.42 1.75 0.43
C ALA A 50 12.35 0.72 0.82
N THR A 51 11.13 0.92 0.33
CA THR A 51 10.03 -0.03 0.58
C THR A 51 9.11 -0.25 -0.62
N LEU A 52 8.39 -1.38 -0.61
CA LEU A 52 7.23 -1.66 -1.44
C LEU A 52 5.95 -1.64 -0.60
N LEU A 53 4.89 -0.99 -1.11
CA LEU A 53 3.56 -1.03 -0.49
C LEU A 53 2.73 -2.15 -1.12
N VAL A 54 2.07 -2.96 -0.29
CA VAL A 54 1.19 -4.05 -0.74
C VAL A 54 -0.26 -3.70 -0.41
N GLN A 55 -1.18 -3.94 -1.34
CA GLN A 55 -2.63 -3.71 -1.14
C GLN A 55 -3.12 -4.31 0.19
N ALA A 56 -4.05 -3.63 0.85
CA ALA A 56 -4.77 -4.14 2.01
C ALA A 56 -6.28 -4.33 1.74
N ALA A 57 -6.81 -3.81 0.63
CA ALA A 57 -8.19 -4.02 0.20
C ALA A 57 -8.25 -4.49 -1.27
N PRO A 58 -9.21 -5.35 -1.64
CA PRO A 58 -9.34 -5.89 -3.00
C PRO A 58 -10.10 -4.90 -3.90
N THR A 59 -9.60 -3.66 -4.02
CA THR A 59 -10.25 -2.61 -4.82
C THR A 59 -9.24 -1.88 -5.70
N LEU A 60 -9.68 -1.44 -6.88
CA LEU A 60 -8.85 -0.58 -7.73
C LEU A 60 -8.57 0.78 -7.05
N ALA A 61 -9.46 1.21 -6.16
CA ALA A 61 -9.29 2.42 -5.35
C ALA A 61 -8.14 2.30 -4.34
N GLU A 62 -7.88 1.10 -3.82
CA GLU A 62 -6.70 0.82 -2.98
C GLU A 62 -5.41 0.95 -3.77
N THR A 63 -5.35 0.33 -4.96
CA THR A 63 -4.18 0.47 -5.83
C THR A 63 -3.86 1.93 -6.07
N ARG A 64 -4.83 2.73 -6.54
CA ARG A 64 -4.65 4.16 -6.82
C ARG A 64 -4.15 4.93 -5.60
N PHE A 65 -4.70 4.67 -4.43
CA PHE A 65 -4.27 5.28 -3.17
C PHE A 65 -2.81 4.96 -2.81
N LEU A 66 -2.37 3.71 -3.01
CA LEU A 66 -0.97 3.36 -2.79
C LEU A 66 -0.04 4.01 -3.82
N LEU A 67 -0.46 4.14 -5.09
CA LEU A 67 0.31 4.88 -6.12
C LEU A 67 0.42 6.37 -5.76
N ASP A 68 -0.65 7.00 -5.24
CA ASP A 68 -0.62 8.38 -4.72
C ASP A 68 0.45 8.54 -3.61
N ILE A 69 0.43 7.67 -2.60
CA ILE A 69 1.42 7.69 -1.52
C ILE A 69 2.84 7.52 -2.07
N ALA A 70 3.01 6.62 -3.04
CA ALA A 70 4.31 6.36 -3.61
C ALA A 70 4.86 7.57 -4.38
N ARG A 71 4.03 8.30 -5.13
CA ARG A 71 4.40 9.59 -5.77
C ARG A 71 4.87 10.62 -4.74
N GLU A 72 4.18 10.73 -3.62
CA GLU A 72 4.45 11.72 -2.58
C GLU A 72 5.61 11.32 -1.65
N SER A 73 6.12 10.08 -1.76
CA SER A 73 7.09 9.50 -0.84
C SER A 73 8.49 10.11 -0.87
N GLY A 74 8.80 10.95 -1.87
CA GLY A 74 10.15 11.45 -2.13
C GLY A 74 11.13 10.34 -2.51
N GLY A 75 10.64 9.27 -3.16
CA GLY A 75 11.42 8.12 -3.61
C GLY A 75 11.68 7.05 -2.55
N LEU A 76 11.07 7.15 -1.37
CA LEU A 76 11.15 6.11 -0.33
C LEU A 76 10.39 4.84 -0.74
N VAL A 77 9.22 5.00 -1.35
CA VAL A 77 8.43 3.88 -1.89
C VAL A 77 8.90 3.64 -3.32
N ARG A 78 9.37 2.43 -3.62
CA ARG A 78 9.97 2.06 -4.91
C ARG A 78 9.08 1.19 -5.78
N GLY A 79 7.90 0.86 -5.29
CA GLY A 79 6.90 0.13 -6.04
C GLY A 79 5.68 -0.19 -5.19
N VAL A 80 4.63 -0.63 -5.88
CA VAL A 80 3.36 -1.01 -5.29
C VAL A 80 2.96 -2.39 -5.84
N VAL A 81 2.57 -3.28 -4.94
CA VAL A 81 1.86 -4.51 -5.28
C VAL A 81 0.37 -4.23 -5.12
N GLY A 82 -0.24 -3.77 -6.21
CA GLY A 82 -1.64 -3.38 -6.26
C GLY A 82 -2.61 -4.53 -6.49
N TRP A 83 -3.89 -4.20 -6.45
CA TRP A 83 -5.01 -5.05 -6.83
C TRP A 83 -5.62 -4.60 -8.17
N ALA A 84 -6.05 -5.57 -8.99
CA ALA A 84 -6.91 -5.37 -10.15
C ALA A 84 -7.79 -6.62 -10.34
N ASP A 85 -8.96 -6.45 -10.95
CA ASP A 85 -9.79 -7.60 -11.34
C ASP A 85 -9.19 -8.28 -12.58
N LEU A 86 -8.52 -9.42 -12.36
CA LEU A 86 -7.89 -10.19 -13.42
C LEU A 86 -8.91 -10.96 -14.29
N GLY A 87 -10.16 -11.06 -13.85
CA GLY A 87 -11.25 -11.69 -14.61
C GLY A 87 -12.00 -10.72 -15.53
N ALA A 88 -11.77 -9.42 -15.39
CA ALA A 88 -12.42 -8.40 -16.21
C ALA A 88 -11.92 -8.43 -17.66
N ALA A 89 -12.80 -8.11 -18.61
CA ALA A 89 -12.45 -8.10 -20.05
C ALA A 89 -11.35 -7.07 -20.39
N ASP A 90 -11.24 -6.02 -19.58
CA ASP A 90 -10.28 -4.92 -19.69
C ASP A 90 -9.09 -5.07 -18.72
N ALA A 91 -8.87 -6.25 -18.12
CA ALA A 91 -7.82 -6.47 -17.13
C ALA A 91 -6.42 -6.08 -17.65
N VAL A 92 -6.09 -6.44 -18.90
CA VAL A 92 -4.78 -6.13 -19.51
C VAL A 92 -4.60 -4.62 -19.72
N GLU A 93 -5.66 -3.92 -20.15
CA GLU A 93 -5.63 -2.47 -20.30
C GLU A 93 -5.45 -1.78 -18.95
N THR A 94 -6.22 -2.21 -17.95
CA THR A 94 -6.12 -1.72 -16.57
C THR A 94 -4.72 -1.92 -16.00
N LEU A 95 -4.15 -3.12 -16.10
CA LEU A 95 -2.79 -3.40 -15.65
C LEU A 95 -1.75 -2.58 -16.42
N GLY A 96 -1.90 -2.44 -17.73
CA GLY A 96 -1.00 -1.63 -18.56
C GLY A 96 -1.05 -0.15 -18.22
N ALA A 97 -2.20 0.38 -17.82
CA ALA A 97 -2.33 1.75 -17.32
C ALA A 97 -1.68 1.92 -15.94
N LEU A 98 -1.97 1.01 -15.00
CA LEU A 98 -1.42 1.06 -13.64
C LEU A 98 0.10 0.86 -13.62
N ALA A 99 0.65 -0.05 -14.44
CA ALA A 99 2.10 -0.32 -14.45
C ALA A 99 2.96 0.86 -14.95
N ARG A 100 2.33 1.93 -15.46
CA ARG A 100 3.00 3.18 -15.84
C ARG A 100 3.02 4.22 -14.71
N ASP A 101 2.56 3.84 -13.51
CA ASP A 101 2.33 4.72 -12.37
C ASP A 101 2.64 3.95 -11.06
N PRO A 102 3.37 4.49 -10.08
CA PRO A 102 4.26 5.64 -10.12
C PRO A 102 5.61 5.34 -10.79
#